data_AF-A0A143CAJ0-F1
#
_entry.id   AF-A0A143CAJ0-F1
#
_cell.length_a   1.000
_cell.length_b   1.000
_cell.length_c   1.000
_cell.angle_alpha   90.00
_cell.angle_beta   90.00
_cell.angle_gamma   90.00
#
_symmetry.space_group_name_H-M   'P 1'
#
loop_
_entity.id
_entity.type
_entity.pdbx_description
1 polymer ?
#
loop_
_entity_poly.entity_id
_entity_poly.type
_entity_poly.pdbx_seq_one_letter_code
_entity_poly.pdbx_strand_id
1 'polypeptide(L)'
;MASAAAPRYEAETAPATCDGLIESNHDGYSGTGFCNGDNEVGAAAQFTVSATEEGTATLAIRYANGSTTARPAAVMVNGVTVLSTSFEPTGGWNSWTTKTSAVRLNPGSNTIRLSPTSAGGLPNVDYLDVEAGTSPEPPGRPPQCSGGAPIVCHFDVAPGNYTVTAWIGDGAAAGNTSMSVEARRRVLPAVDTAAGTIIQHTFTINVRQPEGQPTGQGGTGRPGLDITFAGKAPQLSGLTVQAATDPLVVYLAGDSTTCDQMLAPWTGWGQILPTHVTAGAAIANYGDSGESSGSFLRNSALFPTMKPLIRRGDLVLIQFGHNDKSTSAPAFRSNLTTMINQVRERGGSPVLVTPPVRRHFDGNRLTPTARHVNGVGADLPAETHRVGSQLNVPVIDLTAKSKELVESLGPNASARLYLREEEDGYKDNTHFSEYGAGRMADLVVEGVREHNLSLVSYLQPRRVP
;
A
#
# COMPACT_ATOMS: atom_id res chain seq x y z
N MET A 1 -2.20 40.01 3.93
CA MET A 1 -1.81 39.47 5.24
C MET A 1 -0.32 39.17 5.18
N ALA A 2 0.47 39.59 6.16
CA ALA A 2 1.89 39.25 6.20
C ALA A 2 2.01 37.73 6.39
N SER A 3 2.80 37.05 5.54
CA SER A 3 3.12 35.63 5.75
C SER A 3 3.84 35.51 7.08
N ALA A 4 3.32 34.69 8.00
CA ALA A 4 4.07 34.30 9.18
C ALA A 4 5.37 33.62 8.73
N ALA A 5 6.50 33.93 9.37
CA ALA A 5 7.75 33.24 9.10
C ALA A 5 7.61 31.76 9.52
N ALA A 6 8.21 30.87 8.75
CA ALA A 6 8.27 29.45 9.07
C ALA A 6 8.82 29.23 10.49
N PRO A 7 8.25 28.34 11.31
CA PRO A 7 8.88 27.96 12.57
C PRO A 7 10.28 27.38 12.32
N ARG A 8 11.28 27.99 12.97
CA ARG A 8 12.69 27.60 12.94
C ARG A 8 13.04 26.72 14.13
N TYR A 9 13.83 25.69 13.87
CA TYR A 9 14.42 24.80 14.86
C TYR A 9 15.94 24.83 14.71
N GLU A 10 16.62 25.50 15.64
CA GLU A 10 18.09 25.61 15.69
C GLU A 10 18.70 24.26 16.07
N ALA A 11 19.74 23.80 15.37
CA ALA A 11 20.32 22.47 15.56
C ALA A 11 21.06 22.33 16.90
N GLU A 12 21.47 23.45 17.49
CA GLU A 12 22.18 23.52 18.75
C GLU A 12 21.31 23.63 20.00
N THR A 13 20.00 23.82 19.82
CA THR A 13 19.09 24.06 20.95
C THR A 13 18.09 22.92 21.11
N ALA A 14 17.95 22.41 22.34
CA ALA A 14 16.94 21.43 22.68
C ALA A 14 15.53 21.93 22.28
N PRO A 15 14.66 21.09 21.67
CA PRO A 15 14.72 19.63 21.66
C PRO A 15 15.50 19.01 20.48
N ALA A 16 16.31 19.77 19.74
CA ALA A 16 17.22 19.19 18.76
C ALA A 16 18.36 18.41 19.44
N THR A 17 18.88 17.40 18.76
CA THR A 17 20.05 16.62 19.19
C THR A 17 21.03 16.46 18.04
N CYS A 18 22.32 16.51 18.36
CA CYS A 18 23.44 16.35 17.42
C CYS A 18 24.35 15.22 17.92
N ASP A 19 24.54 14.18 17.12
CA ASP A 19 25.56 13.16 17.34
C ASP A 19 26.89 13.73 16.80
N GLY A 20 27.58 14.47 17.65
CA GLY A 20 28.79 15.23 17.33
C GLY A 20 28.98 16.39 18.30
N LEU A 21 29.47 17.53 17.80
CA LEU A 21 29.67 18.75 18.59
C LEU A 21 28.77 19.88 18.10
N ILE A 22 28.32 20.69 19.04
CA ILE A 22 27.82 22.03 18.74
C ILE A 22 29.02 22.97 18.68
N GLU A 23 29.22 23.61 17.52
CA GLU A 23 30.32 24.54 17.29
C GLU A 23 29.84 25.91 16.82
N SER A 24 30.75 26.88 16.87
CA SER A 24 30.54 28.29 16.47
C SER A 24 31.78 28.88 15.80
N ASN A 25 32.65 28.02 15.27
CA ASN A 25 33.97 28.36 14.71
C ASN A 25 33.94 28.73 13.22
N HIS A 26 32.76 28.73 12.59
CA HIS A 26 32.52 29.17 11.22
C HIS A 26 31.51 30.30 11.22
N ASP A 27 31.70 31.33 10.41
CA ASP A 27 30.78 32.48 10.37
C ASP A 27 29.52 32.16 9.55
N GLY A 28 28.41 32.85 9.84
CA GLY A 28 27.21 32.86 8.99
C GLY A 28 26.10 31.86 9.32
N TYR A 29 26.21 31.16 10.46
CA TYR A 29 25.14 30.35 11.07
C TYR A 29 24.12 31.24 11.83
N SER A 30 22.95 30.70 12.19
CA SER A 30 21.97 31.37 13.06
C SER A 30 22.05 30.90 14.52
N GLY A 31 21.40 31.63 15.42
CA GLY A 31 21.41 31.27 16.83
C GLY A 31 22.81 31.41 17.46
N THR A 32 23.23 30.38 18.19
CA THR A 32 24.45 30.37 19.02
C THR A 32 25.52 29.39 18.53
N GLY A 33 25.16 28.48 17.63
CA GLY A 33 26.07 27.53 17.02
C GLY A 33 25.41 26.73 15.91
N PHE A 34 26.02 25.62 15.52
CA PHE A 34 25.49 24.66 14.56
C PHE A 34 25.93 23.25 14.94
N CYS A 35 25.24 22.23 14.43
CA CYS A 35 25.63 20.84 14.59
C CYS A 35 26.75 20.47 13.61
N ASN A 36 27.94 20.19 14.14
CA ASN A 36 29.03 19.49 13.46
C ASN A 36 28.94 18.00 13.83
N GLY A 37 28.22 17.23 13.02
CA GLY A 37 27.98 15.81 13.27
C GLY A 37 29.23 14.94 13.05
N ASP A 38 29.30 13.82 13.76
CA ASP A 38 30.39 12.85 13.62
C ASP A 38 30.50 12.32 12.18
N ASN A 39 31.74 12.13 11.71
CA ASN A 39 32.03 11.62 10.36
C ASN A 39 31.87 10.10 10.32
N GLU A 40 30.64 9.61 10.48
CA GLU A 40 30.34 8.18 10.45
C GLU A 40 28.95 7.91 9.88
N VAL A 41 28.75 6.69 9.36
CA VAL A 41 27.44 6.22 8.93
C VAL A 41 26.59 5.98 10.18
N GLY A 42 25.40 6.58 10.23
CA GLY A 42 24.44 6.36 11.31
C GLY A 42 24.43 7.43 12.41
N ALA A 43 25.35 8.40 12.41
CA ALA A 43 25.22 9.63 13.20
C ALA A 43 23.93 10.40 12.85
N ALA A 44 23.59 11.47 13.57
CA ALA A 44 22.46 12.31 13.21
C ALA A 44 22.49 13.75 13.72
N ALA A 45 21.80 14.60 12.96
CA ALA A 45 21.11 15.77 13.47
C ALA A 45 19.61 15.44 13.51
N GLN A 46 18.99 15.53 14.68
CA GLN A 46 17.56 15.26 14.86
C GLN A 46 16.85 16.47 15.45
N PHE A 47 15.69 16.79 14.87
CA PHE A 47 14.82 17.87 15.30
C PHE A 47 13.49 17.30 15.80
N THR A 48 12.90 17.94 16.80
CA THR A 48 11.51 17.68 17.18
C THR A 48 10.66 18.87 16.76
N VAL A 49 9.78 18.66 15.79
CA VAL A 49 8.97 19.70 15.15
C VAL A 49 7.50 19.49 15.48
N SER A 50 6.71 20.57 15.50
CA SER A 50 5.27 20.49 15.76
C SER A 50 4.49 20.86 14.51
N ALA A 51 3.52 20.04 14.12
CA ALA A 51 2.55 20.36 13.09
C ALA A 51 1.17 20.51 13.72
N THR A 52 0.41 21.54 13.35
CA THR A 52 -0.97 21.72 13.85
C THR A 52 -1.92 20.68 13.29
N GLU A 53 -1.63 20.19 12.09
CA GLU A 53 -2.47 19.30 11.29
C GLU A 53 -1.60 18.22 10.63
N GLU A 54 -2.22 17.12 10.22
CA GLU A 54 -1.55 16.17 9.33
C GLU A 54 -1.37 16.80 7.94
N GLY A 55 -0.18 16.71 7.35
CA GLY A 55 0.01 17.25 6.01
C GLY A 55 1.43 17.21 5.49
N THR A 56 1.58 17.57 4.22
CA THR A 56 2.90 17.77 3.62
C THR A 56 3.50 19.06 4.16
N ALA A 57 4.69 18.99 4.75
CA ALA A 57 5.51 20.13 5.14
C ALA A 57 6.77 20.19 4.27
N THR A 58 7.21 21.40 3.97
CA THR A 58 8.51 21.66 3.37
C THR A 58 9.53 21.85 4.49
N LEU A 59 10.49 20.93 4.56
CA LEU A 59 11.69 21.06 5.37
C LEU A 59 12.71 21.91 4.60
N ALA A 60 13.15 23.02 5.16
CA ALA A 60 14.25 23.83 4.62
C ALA A 60 15.45 23.70 5.56
N ILE A 61 16.39 22.84 5.17
CA ILE A 61 17.58 22.47 5.96
C ILE A 61 18.72 23.40 5.57
N ARG A 62 19.19 24.22 6.51
CA ARG A 62 20.34 25.10 6.32
C ARG A 62 21.63 24.34 6.65
N TYR A 63 22.59 24.35 5.74
CA TYR A 63 23.83 23.60 5.91
C TYR A 63 25.04 24.26 5.24
N ALA A 64 26.24 23.89 5.70
CA ALA A 64 27.51 24.18 5.06
C ALA A 64 28.31 22.89 4.85
N ASN A 65 28.79 22.68 3.63
CA ASN A 65 29.67 21.57 3.27
C ASN A 65 30.94 22.15 2.64
N GLY A 66 31.96 22.39 3.47
CA GLY A 66 33.25 22.90 3.01
C GLY A 66 34.17 21.85 2.40
N SER A 67 33.73 20.61 2.25
CA SER A 67 34.49 19.56 1.56
C SER A 67 34.31 19.64 0.03
N THR A 68 35.03 18.81 -0.72
CA THR A 68 34.94 18.74 -2.19
C THR A 68 33.94 17.69 -2.68
N THR A 69 33.27 16.96 -1.79
CA THR A 69 32.37 15.84 -2.13
C THR A 69 31.01 16.03 -1.48
N ALA A 70 29.96 15.57 -2.16
CA ALA A 70 28.62 15.57 -1.60
C ALA A 70 28.51 14.65 -0.38
N ARG A 71 27.71 15.05 0.61
CA ARG A 71 27.42 14.27 1.81
C ARG A 71 25.98 13.72 1.75
N PRO A 72 25.77 12.45 1.39
CA PRO A 72 24.43 11.87 1.29
C PRO A 72 23.85 11.51 2.66
N ALA A 73 22.54 11.65 2.81
CA ALA A 73 21.79 11.34 4.02
C ALA A 73 20.39 10.78 3.73
N ALA A 74 19.92 9.88 4.58
CA ALA A 74 18.50 9.54 4.70
C ALA A 74 17.79 10.60 5.55
N VAL A 75 16.58 10.97 5.14
CA VAL A 75 15.67 11.79 5.96
C VAL A 75 14.61 10.86 6.53
N MET A 76 14.53 10.80 7.86
CA MET A 76 13.58 9.97 8.58
C MET A 76 12.55 10.83 9.30
N VAL A 77 11.28 10.46 9.20
CA VAL A 77 10.18 11.06 9.97
C VAL A 77 9.63 10.00 10.90
N ASN A 78 9.58 10.29 12.20
CA ASN A 78 9.05 9.37 13.22
C ASN A 78 9.65 7.96 13.14
N GLY A 79 10.97 7.89 12.89
CA GLY A 79 11.73 6.63 12.81
C GLY A 79 11.65 5.91 11.46
N VAL A 80 10.94 6.45 10.46
CA VAL A 80 10.82 5.85 9.12
C VAL A 80 11.56 6.70 8.10
N THR A 81 12.48 6.11 7.32
CA THR A 81 13.09 6.78 6.17
C THR A 81 12.02 7.13 5.13
N VAL A 82 11.80 8.43 4.89
CA VAL A 82 10.80 8.92 3.94
C VAL A 82 11.41 9.32 2.60
N LEU A 83 12.68 9.74 2.58
CA LEU A 83 13.43 10.05 1.36
C LEU A 83 14.95 9.99 1.59
N SER A 84 15.72 10.00 0.51
CA SER A 84 17.17 10.21 0.54
C SER A 84 17.53 11.56 -0.08
N THR A 85 18.55 12.22 0.46
CA THR A 85 19.00 13.55 0.04
C THR A 85 20.53 13.60 -0.03
N SER A 86 21.06 14.49 -0.86
CA SER A 86 22.51 14.77 -0.99
C SER A 86 22.83 16.22 -0.65
N PHE A 87 23.78 16.47 0.25
CA PHE A 87 24.25 17.80 0.60
C PHE A 87 25.53 18.13 -0.16
N GLU A 88 25.40 18.92 -1.22
CA GLU A 88 26.48 19.26 -2.14
C GLU A 88 27.50 20.23 -1.51
N PRO A 89 28.77 20.26 -1.98
CA PRO A 89 29.73 21.28 -1.57
C PRO A 89 29.18 22.70 -1.69
N THR A 90 29.35 23.51 -0.65
CA THR A 90 28.84 24.89 -0.60
C THR A 90 29.89 25.94 -0.93
N GLY A 91 31.13 25.51 -1.22
CA GLY A 91 32.27 26.39 -1.53
C GLY A 91 33.13 26.77 -0.31
N GLY A 92 32.73 26.37 0.90
CA GLY A 92 33.50 26.57 2.13
C GLY A 92 32.64 26.41 3.39
N TRP A 93 33.26 26.25 4.55
CA TRP A 93 32.55 26.06 5.82
C TRP A 93 31.84 27.33 6.33
N ASN A 94 32.23 28.52 5.86
CA ASN A 94 31.51 29.78 6.09
C ASN A 94 30.44 30.06 5.01
N SER A 95 30.29 29.16 4.03
CA SER A 95 29.34 29.31 2.93
C SER A 95 28.15 28.41 3.17
N TRP A 96 27.06 29.01 3.62
CA TRP A 96 25.85 28.28 3.97
C TRP A 96 24.85 28.30 2.81
N THR A 97 24.19 27.19 2.53
CA THR A 97 23.07 27.08 1.58
C THR A 97 21.88 26.36 2.23
N THR A 98 20.72 26.42 1.59
CA THR A 98 19.49 25.79 2.10
C THR A 98 19.03 24.73 1.11
N LYS A 99 18.75 23.53 1.62
CA LYS A 99 18.15 22.44 0.84
C LYS A 99 16.71 22.21 1.30
N THR A 100 15.79 22.19 0.35
CA THR A 100 14.39 21.90 0.62
C THR A 100 14.06 20.42 0.41
N SER A 101 13.12 19.90 1.18
CA SER A 101 12.59 18.53 1.05
C SER A 101 11.14 18.49 1.54
N ALA A 102 10.25 17.88 0.76
CA ALA A 102 8.85 17.72 1.16
C ALA A 102 8.69 16.41 1.96
N VAL A 103 8.07 16.48 3.14
CA VAL A 103 7.78 15.32 4.00
C VAL A 103 6.36 15.41 4.52
N ARG A 104 5.75 14.28 4.90
CA ARG A 104 4.45 14.27 5.57
C ARG A 104 4.64 14.25 7.09
N LEU A 105 3.97 15.15 7.80
CA LEU A 105 3.96 15.24 9.26
C LEU A 105 2.60 14.80 9.81
N ASN A 106 2.62 14.17 10.98
CA ASN A 106 1.43 13.88 11.79
C ASN A 106 1.02 15.14 12.57
N PRO A 107 -0.25 15.28 13.01
CA PRO A 107 -0.61 16.35 13.93
C PRO A 107 0.15 16.16 15.26
N GLY A 108 0.57 17.27 15.86
CA GLY A 108 1.40 17.29 17.06
C GLY A 108 2.89 17.14 16.78
N SER A 109 3.59 16.45 17.69
CA SER A 109 5.04 16.33 17.69
C SER A 109 5.54 15.29 16.68
N ASN A 110 6.52 15.65 15.87
CA ASN A 110 7.18 14.78 14.90
C ASN A 110 8.70 14.85 15.09
N THR A 111 9.39 13.74 14.91
CA THR A 111 10.86 13.71 14.86
C THR A 111 11.34 13.70 13.42
N ILE A 112 12.29 14.59 13.10
CA ILE A 112 12.96 14.68 11.80
C ILE A 112 14.42 14.36 12.01
N ARG A 113 14.89 13.21 11.53
CA ARG A 113 16.28 12.76 11.68
C ARG A 113 16.98 12.78 10.32
N LEU A 114 18.08 13.52 10.24
CA LEU A 114 19.03 13.47 9.12
C LEU A 114 20.09 12.41 9.48
N SER A 115 20.22 11.36 8.68
CA SER A 115 21.15 10.26 8.95
C SER A 115 22.12 10.09 7.77
N PRO A 116 23.41 10.39 7.92
CA PRO A 116 24.37 10.26 6.83
C PRO A 116 24.51 8.79 6.42
N THR A 117 24.64 8.56 5.12
CA THR A 117 24.76 7.22 4.51
C THR A 117 26.16 6.92 4.01
N SER A 118 27.13 7.80 4.32
CA SER A 118 28.54 7.64 3.99
C SER A 118 29.41 7.92 5.21
N ALA A 119 30.64 7.39 5.21
CA ALA A 119 31.64 7.67 6.25
C ALA A 119 32.07 9.14 6.31
N GLY A 120 31.66 9.97 5.34
CA GLY A 120 31.88 11.41 5.37
C GLY A 120 30.97 12.15 6.34
N GLY A 121 29.98 11.51 6.98
CA GLY A 121 29.06 12.18 7.91
C GLY A 121 28.10 13.17 7.25
N LEU A 122 27.42 13.98 8.09
CA LEU A 122 26.56 15.09 7.65
C LEU A 122 27.40 16.33 7.34
N PRO A 123 26.92 17.28 6.52
CA PRO A 123 27.47 18.63 6.54
C PRO A 123 27.27 19.28 7.92
N ASN A 124 27.84 20.47 8.15
CA ASN A 124 27.44 21.29 9.30
C ASN A 124 25.97 21.68 9.09
N VAL A 125 25.11 21.37 10.05
CA VAL A 125 23.68 21.67 10.01
C VAL A 125 23.39 22.81 10.98
N ASP A 126 22.89 23.92 10.45
CA ASP A 126 22.60 25.15 11.20
C ASP A 126 21.20 25.05 11.82
N TYR A 127 20.17 25.04 10.98
CA TYR A 127 18.78 24.95 11.42
C TYR A 127 17.91 24.19 10.44
N LEU A 128 16.69 23.87 10.91
CA LEU A 128 15.59 23.39 10.11
C LEU A 128 14.42 24.38 10.20
N ASP A 129 14.06 25.00 9.09
CA ASP A 129 12.79 25.72 8.96
C ASP A 129 11.72 24.73 8.48
N VAL A 130 10.55 24.72 9.12
CA VAL A 130 9.41 23.86 8.74
C VAL A 130 8.27 24.72 8.26
N GLU A 131 8.06 24.76 6.96
CA GLU A 131 6.88 25.39 6.38
C GLU A 131 5.79 24.33 6.25
N ALA A 132 4.70 24.48 7.00
CA ALA A 132 3.51 23.71 6.71
C ALA A 132 3.12 24.01 5.26
N GLY A 133 3.13 22.98 4.41
CA GLY A 133 2.56 23.12 3.09
C GLY A 133 1.09 23.42 3.31
N THR A 134 0.59 24.50 2.71
CA THR A 134 -0.85 24.62 2.53
C THR A 134 -1.27 23.38 1.77
N SER A 135 -2.05 22.49 2.39
CA SER A 135 -2.75 21.44 1.63
C SER A 135 -3.43 22.16 0.47
N PRO A 136 -3.20 21.76 -0.79
CA PRO A 136 -3.79 22.46 -1.91
C PRO A 136 -5.29 22.57 -1.66
N GLU A 137 -5.82 23.79 -1.78
CA GLU A 137 -7.23 24.08 -1.55
C GLU A 137 -8.06 23.03 -2.30
N PRO A 138 -9.01 22.36 -1.63
CA PRO A 138 -9.80 21.32 -2.28
C PRO A 138 -10.46 21.90 -3.54
N PRO A 139 -10.42 21.20 -4.68
CA PRO A 139 -10.99 21.70 -5.93
C PRO A 139 -12.53 21.75 -5.93
N GLY A 140 -13.16 21.49 -4.79
CA GLY A 140 -14.59 21.30 -4.66
C GLY A 140 -15.03 19.91 -5.09
N ARG A 141 -16.23 19.52 -4.65
CA ARG A 141 -16.87 18.28 -5.05
C ARG A 141 -17.29 18.35 -6.53
N PRO A 142 -16.87 17.40 -7.38
CA PRO A 142 -17.26 17.40 -8.79
C PRO A 142 -18.76 17.19 -9.00
N PRO A 143 -19.35 17.71 -10.11
CA PRO A 143 -20.76 17.52 -10.44
C PRO A 143 -21.15 16.04 -10.68
N GLN A 144 -20.16 15.20 -10.98
CA GLN A 144 -20.29 13.74 -11.08
C GLN A 144 -20.68 13.07 -9.75
N CYS A 145 -20.52 13.77 -8.63
CA CYS A 145 -20.78 13.26 -7.29
C CYS A 145 -22.12 13.72 -6.75
N SER A 146 -22.99 12.80 -6.34
CA SER A 146 -24.33 13.06 -5.78
C SER A 146 -24.57 12.28 -4.46
N GLY A 147 -25.61 12.64 -3.71
CA GLY A 147 -25.89 12.04 -2.39
C GLY A 147 -25.13 12.67 -1.22
N GLY A 148 -25.39 12.16 -0.01
CA GLY A 148 -24.82 12.66 1.25
C GLY A 148 -24.35 11.57 2.21
N ALA A 149 -25.06 10.43 2.28
CA ALA A 149 -24.63 9.25 3.03
C ALA A 149 -25.30 7.98 2.43
N PRO A 150 -24.69 7.35 1.40
CA PRO A 150 -23.36 7.62 0.85
C PRO A 150 -23.32 8.80 -0.14
N ILE A 151 -22.11 9.29 -0.38
CA ILE A 151 -21.78 10.11 -1.55
C ILE A 151 -21.32 9.17 -2.66
N VAL A 152 -21.93 9.25 -3.84
CA VAL A 152 -21.61 8.40 -4.98
C VAL A 152 -21.18 9.27 -6.16
N CYS A 153 -20.04 8.95 -6.75
CA CYS A 153 -19.49 9.62 -7.91
C CYS A 153 -19.38 8.64 -9.08
N HIS A 154 -19.73 9.10 -10.29
CA HIS A 154 -19.55 8.32 -11.52
C HIS A 154 -18.78 9.11 -12.57
N PHE A 155 -17.74 8.50 -13.13
CA PHE A 155 -16.95 9.08 -14.21
C PHE A 155 -17.01 8.17 -15.45
N ASP A 156 -17.44 8.73 -16.58
CA ASP A 156 -17.48 8.03 -17.88
C ASP A 156 -16.06 7.91 -18.46
N VAL A 157 -15.28 6.97 -17.95
CA VAL A 157 -13.89 6.71 -18.36
C VAL A 157 -13.73 5.30 -18.92
N ALA A 158 -12.84 5.13 -19.90
CA ALA A 158 -12.55 3.81 -20.46
C ALA A 158 -11.76 2.93 -19.47
N PRO A 159 -11.81 1.59 -19.59
CA PRO A 159 -10.94 0.69 -18.84
C PRO A 159 -9.46 1.10 -18.95
N GLY A 160 -8.76 1.16 -17.82
CA GLY A 160 -7.42 1.73 -17.73
C GLY A 160 -7.02 2.04 -16.30
N ASN A 161 -5.87 2.70 -16.11
CA ASN A 161 -5.41 3.08 -14.77
C ASN A 161 -5.59 4.58 -14.56
N TYR A 162 -6.11 4.96 -13.40
CA TYR A 162 -6.40 6.35 -13.06
C TYR A 162 -5.84 6.69 -11.69
N THR A 163 -5.22 7.86 -11.59
CA THR A 163 -4.86 8.48 -10.32
C THR A 163 -6.05 9.26 -9.81
N VAL A 164 -6.50 8.90 -8.61
CA VAL A 164 -7.62 9.53 -7.92
C VAL A 164 -7.08 10.25 -6.70
N THR A 165 -7.35 11.55 -6.60
CA THR A 165 -7.04 12.33 -5.39
C THR A 165 -8.35 12.76 -4.74
N ALA A 166 -8.57 12.35 -3.50
CA ALA A 166 -9.73 12.71 -2.69
C ALA A 166 -9.32 13.56 -1.48
N TRP A 167 -10.05 14.63 -1.23
CA TRP A 167 -9.89 15.49 -0.06
C TRP A 167 -11.03 15.15 0.92
N ILE A 168 -10.69 14.36 1.94
CA ILE A 168 -11.63 13.78 2.90
C ILE A 168 -11.73 14.68 4.13
N GLY A 169 -12.94 14.96 4.58
CA GLY A 169 -13.22 15.92 5.66
C GLY A 169 -13.92 17.18 5.15
N ASP A 170 -14.22 18.09 6.07
CA ASP A 170 -15.00 19.29 5.81
C ASP A 170 -14.56 20.45 6.73
N GLY A 171 -14.70 21.68 6.23
CA GLY A 171 -14.30 22.89 6.96
C GLY A 171 -15.18 23.22 8.18
N ALA A 172 -16.42 22.72 8.22
CA ALA A 172 -17.41 23.07 9.23
C ALA A 172 -17.81 21.91 10.14
N ALA A 173 -17.74 20.66 9.66
CA ALA A 173 -18.23 19.49 10.40
C ALA A 173 -17.20 18.37 10.48
N ALA A 174 -17.23 17.63 11.60
CA ALA A 174 -16.51 16.38 11.71
C ALA A 174 -17.10 15.32 10.77
N GLY A 175 -16.29 14.36 10.34
CA GLY A 175 -16.68 13.32 9.39
C GLY A 175 -16.11 11.95 9.74
N ASN A 176 -16.79 10.92 9.27
CA ASN A 176 -16.31 9.54 9.26
C ASN A 176 -16.51 9.02 7.84
N THR A 177 -15.41 8.83 7.11
CA THR A 177 -15.45 8.58 5.66
C THR A 177 -14.58 7.39 5.29
N SER A 178 -15.15 6.47 4.53
CA SER A 178 -14.48 5.36 3.85
C SER A 178 -14.68 5.54 2.35
N MET A 179 -13.83 4.93 1.54
CA MET A 179 -13.92 4.97 0.08
C MET A 179 -13.82 3.56 -0.50
N SER A 180 -14.75 3.22 -1.37
CA SER A 180 -14.70 2.01 -2.21
C SER A 180 -14.91 2.38 -3.66
N VAL A 181 -14.38 1.56 -4.57
CA VAL A 181 -14.55 1.72 -6.02
C VAL A 181 -15.20 0.48 -6.63
N GLU A 182 -16.03 0.70 -7.64
CA GLU A 182 -16.64 -0.35 -8.48
C GLU A 182 -17.29 -1.50 -7.67
N ALA A 183 -16.89 -2.76 -7.90
CA ALA A 183 -17.32 -3.97 -7.21
C ALA A 183 -16.84 -4.05 -5.75
N ARG A 184 -17.07 -2.98 -4.97
CA ARG A 184 -16.76 -2.84 -3.55
C ARG A 184 -15.27 -3.02 -3.22
N ARG A 185 -14.36 -2.68 -4.12
CA ARG A 185 -12.92 -2.67 -3.81
C ARG A 185 -12.64 -1.59 -2.79
N ARG A 186 -12.17 -1.96 -1.60
CA ARG A 186 -11.88 -0.99 -0.54
C ARG A 186 -10.57 -0.30 -0.87
N VAL A 187 -10.57 1.04 -0.89
CA VAL A 187 -9.38 1.86 -1.17
C VAL A 187 -8.99 2.67 0.07
N LEU A 188 -9.98 3.20 0.80
CA LEU A 188 -9.77 3.88 2.07
C LEU A 188 -10.65 3.23 3.15
N PRO A 189 -10.05 2.59 4.18
CA PRO A 189 -10.77 2.25 5.41
C PRO A 189 -11.41 3.50 6.02
N ALA A 190 -12.45 3.35 6.86
CA ALA A 190 -13.07 4.51 7.48
C ALA A 190 -12.04 5.33 8.28
N VAL A 191 -11.95 6.62 7.98
CA VAL A 191 -11.13 7.61 8.69
C VAL A 191 -12.03 8.65 9.32
N ASP A 192 -11.73 9.00 10.57
CA ASP A 192 -12.37 10.11 11.27
C ASP A 192 -11.62 11.41 10.97
N THR A 193 -12.38 12.49 10.80
CA THR A 193 -11.88 13.85 10.59
C THR A 193 -12.59 14.78 11.55
N ALA A 194 -11.85 15.68 12.21
CA ALA A 194 -12.46 16.73 13.01
C ALA A 194 -13.00 17.85 12.11
N ALA A 195 -13.91 18.67 12.64
CA ALA A 195 -14.35 19.88 11.94
C ALA A 195 -13.15 20.79 11.63
N GLY A 196 -13.06 21.30 10.40
CA GLY A 196 -11.94 22.12 9.94
C GLY A 196 -10.75 21.30 9.41
N THR A 197 -10.79 19.97 9.50
CA THR A 197 -9.71 19.09 9.01
C THR A 197 -10.06 18.53 7.64
N ILE A 198 -9.15 18.66 6.68
CA ILE A 198 -9.27 18.08 5.34
C ILE A 198 -7.97 17.34 4.98
N ILE A 199 -8.07 16.02 4.81
CA ILE A 199 -6.93 15.15 4.51
C ILE A 199 -6.96 14.76 3.04
N GLN A 200 -5.87 15.04 2.33
CA GLN A 200 -5.69 14.60 0.95
C GLN A 200 -5.19 13.14 0.92
N HIS A 201 -5.87 12.30 0.15
CA HIS A 201 -5.47 10.94 -0.17
C HIS A 201 -5.37 10.76 -1.68
N THR A 202 -4.25 10.21 -2.16
CA THR A 202 -4.03 9.91 -3.58
C THR A 202 -3.76 8.43 -3.77
N PHE A 203 -4.48 7.84 -4.72
CA PHE A 203 -4.42 6.41 -5.06
C PHE A 203 -4.32 6.24 -6.58
N THR A 204 -3.78 5.12 -7.03
CA THR A 204 -3.94 4.68 -8.41
C THR A 204 -4.83 3.45 -8.45
N ILE A 205 -5.90 3.53 -9.23
CA ILE A 205 -6.88 2.46 -9.37
C ILE A 205 -6.90 1.93 -10.80
N ASN A 206 -7.20 0.65 -10.94
CA ASN A 206 -7.43 0.02 -12.24
C ASN A 206 -8.94 -0.08 -12.48
N VAL A 207 -9.43 0.55 -13.54
CA VAL A 207 -10.82 0.51 -14.00
C VAL A 207 -10.98 -0.61 -15.02
N ARG A 208 -12.01 -1.44 -14.87
CA ARG A 208 -12.25 -2.61 -15.73
C ARG A 208 -13.72 -2.75 -16.09
N GLN A 209 -13.97 -3.50 -17.17
CA GLN A 209 -15.30 -3.99 -17.51
C GLN A 209 -15.21 -5.44 -17.96
N PRO A 210 -15.85 -6.41 -17.27
CA PRO A 210 -16.60 -6.28 -16.02
C PRO A 210 -15.79 -5.65 -14.86
N GLU A 211 -16.47 -4.90 -13.98
CA GLU A 211 -15.87 -4.29 -12.78
C GLU A 211 -15.37 -5.35 -11.78
N GLY A 212 -16.19 -6.38 -11.57
CA GLY A 212 -15.96 -7.47 -10.63
C GLY A 212 -15.27 -8.66 -11.30
N GLN A 213 -15.95 -9.80 -11.27
CA GLN A 213 -15.42 -11.06 -11.79
C GLN A 213 -15.40 -11.04 -13.33
N PRO A 214 -14.29 -11.40 -14.01
CA PRO A 214 -14.20 -11.30 -15.46
C PRO A 214 -15.22 -12.14 -16.26
N THR A 215 -15.76 -13.22 -15.68
CA THR A 215 -16.85 -14.01 -16.29
C THR A 215 -18.23 -13.34 -16.16
N GLY A 216 -18.32 -12.22 -15.44
CA GLY A 216 -19.55 -11.50 -15.14
C GLY A 216 -20.36 -12.11 -13.98
N GLN A 217 -19.81 -13.10 -13.27
CA GLN A 217 -20.47 -13.68 -12.10
C GLN A 217 -20.71 -12.62 -11.03
N GLY A 218 -21.96 -12.53 -10.54
CA GLY A 218 -22.38 -11.52 -9.57
C GLY A 218 -22.75 -10.16 -10.18
N GLY A 219 -22.60 -10.00 -11.50
CA GLY A 219 -22.90 -8.79 -12.25
C GLY A 219 -21.67 -8.23 -12.97
N THR A 220 -21.90 -7.38 -13.97
CA THR A 220 -20.80 -6.75 -14.73
C THR A 220 -20.43 -5.36 -14.24
N GLY A 221 -21.21 -4.77 -13.33
CA GLY A 221 -21.08 -3.35 -12.98
C GLY A 221 -21.56 -2.41 -14.09
N ARG A 222 -21.34 -1.12 -13.88
CA ARG A 222 -21.62 -0.02 -14.79
C ARG A 222 -20.31 0.41 -15.46
N PRO A 223 -20.22 0.41 -16.81
CA PRO A 223 -19.03 0.90 -17.49
C PRO A 223 -18.63 2.31 -17.03
N GLY A 224 -17.35 2.50 -16.73
CA GLY A 224 -16.83 3.73 -16.16
C GLY A 224 -16.17 3.48 -14.81
N LEU A 225 -16.03 4.55 -14.03
CA LEU A 225 -15.50 4.50 -12.67
C LEU A 225 -16.58 4.97 -11.70
N ASP A 226 -17.10 4.03 -10.92
CA ASP A 226 -17.93 4.32 -9.75
C ASP A 226 -17.08 4.41 -8.49
N ILE A 227 -17.26 5.49 -7.73
CA ILE A 227 -16.62 5.71 -6.42
C ILE A 227 -17.72 5.98 -5.40
N THR A 228 -17.71 5.20 -4.32
CA THR A 228 -18.62 5.38 -3.19
C THR A 228 -17.84 5.83 -1.96
N PHE A 229 -18.25 6.96 -1.39
CA PHE A 229 -17.82 7.41 -0.07
C PHE A 229 -18.93 7.13 0.94
N ALA A 230 -18.62 6.30 1.93
CA ALA A 230 -19.56 5.84 2.94
C ALA A 230 -18.98 6.07 4.34
N GLY A 231 -19.74 5.73 5.39
CA GLY A 231 -19.36 5.97 6.78
C GLY A 231 -20.49 6.63 7.53
N LYS A 232 -20.28 6.96 8.81
CA LYS A 232 -21.36 7.54 9.64
C LYS A 232 -21.77 8.94 9.17
N ALA A 233 -20.81 9.71 8.67
CA ALA A 233 -21.00 11.05 8.15
C ALA A 233 -19.90 11.31 7.10
N PRO A 234 -20.02 10.79 5.87
CA PRO A 234 -18.97 10.89 4.89
C PRO A 234 -18.83 12.33 4.39
N GLN A 235 -17.59 12.83 4.40
CA GLN A 235 -17.24 14.19 3.99
C GLN A 235 -16.24 14.14 2.83
N LEU A 236 -16.57 14.84 1.76
CA LEU A 236 -15.76 14.94 0.54
C LEU A 236 -15.69 16.40 0.09
N SER A 237 -14.58 17.06 0.41
CA SER A 237 -14.32 18.45 0.04
C SER A 237 -13.78 18.60 -1.39
N GLY A 238 -13.25 17.52 -1.97
CA GLY A 238 -12.74 17.56 -3.33
C GLY A 238 -12.41 16.18 -3.89
N LEU A 239 -12.49 16.04 -5.22
CA LEU A 239 -12.14 14.81 -5.92
C LEU A 239 -11.59 15.12 -7.31
N THR A 240 -10.49 14.49 -7.68
CA THR A 240 -9.97 14.52 -9.05
C THR A 240 -9.73 13.11 -9.54
N VAL A 241 -9.96 12.89 -10.84
CA VAL A 241 -9.70 11.63 -11.54
C VAL A 241 -8.91 11.96 -12.80
N GLN A 242 -7.72 11.40 -12.93
CA GLN A 242 -6.82 11.63 -14.05
C GLN A 242 -6.23 10.31 -14.53
N ALA A 243 -5.97 10.17 -15.83
CA ALA A 243 -5.28 8.98 -16.33
C ALA A 243 -3.90 8.86 -15.66
N ALA A 244 -3.57 7.66 -15.19
CA ALA A 244 -2.27 7.40 -14.56
C ALA A 244 -1.19 7.27 -15.63
N THR A 245 -0.03 7.89 -15.39
CA THR A 245 1.13 7.78 -16.28
C THR A 245 2.03 6.66 -15.78
N ASP A 246 2.12 5.58 -16.57
CA ASP A 246 3.00 4.43 -16.36
C ASP A 246 3.02 3.87 -14.91
N PRO A 247 1.86 3.56 -14.30
CA PRO A 247 1.85 2.99 -12.97
C PRO A 247 2.34 1.54 -12.98
N LEU A 248 2.90 1.08 -11.86
CA LEU A 248 3.09 -0.35 -11.62
C LEU A 248 1.71 -1.02 -11.55
N VAL A 249 1.46 -2.03 -12.39
CA VAL A 249 0.22 -2.82 -12.27
C VAL A 249 0.51 -4.16 -11.61
N VAL A 250 -0.30 -4.51 -10.62
CA VAL A 250 -0.29 -5.80 -9.96
C VAL A 250 -1.53 -6.57 -10.39
N TYR A 251 -1.34 -7.51 -11.31
CA TYR A 251 -2.41 -8.40 -11.76
C TYR A 251 -2.60 -9.56 -10.78
N LEU A 252 -3.85 -9.84 -10.42
CA LEU A 252 -4.19 -10.98 -9.58
C LEU A 252 -4.89 -12.04 -10.42
N ALA A 253 -4.27 -13.21 -10.56
CA ALA A 253 -4.88 -14.41 -11.11
C ALA A 253 -5.26 -15.32 -9.94
N GLY A 254 -6.56 -15.55 -9.74
CA GLY A 254 -7.01 -16.36 -8.61
C GLY A 254 -8.46 -16.80 -8.67
N ASP A 255 -8.92 -17.36 -7.56
CA ASP A 255 -10.25 -17.95 -7.40
C ASP A 255 -11.21 -17.05 -6.58
N SER A 256 -12.30 -17.62 -6.04
CA SER A 256 -13.28 -16.90 -5.22
C SER A 256 -12.71 -16.26 -3.96
N THR A 257 -11.57 -16.73 -3.47
CA THR A 257 -10.90 -16.15 -2.30
C THR A 257 -10.06 -14.94 -2.66
N THR A 258 -9.78 -14.72 -3.95
CA THR A 258 -9.04 -13.57 -4.48
C THR A 258 -9.96 -12.51 -5.09
N CYS A 259 -11.02 -12.92 -5.78
CA CYS A 259 -11.80 -12.07 -6.69
C CYS A 259 -12.57 -10.90 -6.05
N ASP A 260 -12.96 -9.95 -6.89
CA ASP A 260 -13.86 -8.86 -6.50
C ASP A 260 -15.31 -9.36 -6.52
N GLN A 261 -15.93 -9.41 -5.34
CA GLN A 261 -17.31 -9.86 -5.15
C GLN A 261 -18.24 -8.65 -5.20
N MET A 262 -19.12 -8.58 -6.19
CA MET A 262 -20.09 -7.47 -6.28
C MET A 262 -21.06 -7.44 -5.09
N LEU A 263 -21.47 -8.61 -4.60
CA LEU A 263 -22.47 -8.74 -3.54
C LEU A 263 -21.84 -9.17 -2.23
N ALA A 264 -22.24 -8.50 -1.15
CA ALA A 264 -21.94 -8.93 0.22
C ALA A 264 -22.65 -10.26 0.53
N PRO A 265 -22.15 -11.06 1.50
CA PRO A 265 -21.01 -10.77 2.39
C PRO A 265 -19.64 -11.26 1.88
N TRP A 266 -19.59 -12.07 0.82
CA TRP A 266 -18.31 -12.57 0.28
C TRP A 266 -17.34 -11.44 -0.06
N THR A 267 -16.06 -11.62 0.27
CA THR A 267 -15.00 -10.68 -0.06
C THR A 267 -13.72 -11.45 -0.36
N GLY A 268 -13.09 -11.21 -1.51
CA GLY A 268 -11.75 -11.73 -1.80
C GLY A 268 -10.66 -10.88 -1.18
N TRP A 269 -9.51 -11.47 -0.84
CA TRP A 269 -8.38 -10.69 -0.30
C TRP A 269 -7.85 -9.66 -1.30
N GLY A 270 -7.93 -9.96 -2.60
CA GLY A 270 -7.57 -9.02 -3.68
C GLY A 270 -8.45 -7.77 -3.74
N GLN A 271 -9.70 -7.87 -3.26
CA GLN A 271 -10.66 -6.77 -3.18
C GLN A 271 -10.30 -5.74 -2.09
N ILE A 272 -9.53 -6.16 -1.08
CA ILE A 272 -9.10 -5.31 0.06
C ILE A 272 -7.65 -4.82 -0.10
N LEU A 273 -6.84 -5.53 -0.89
CA LEU A 273 -5.45 -5.18 -1.16
C LEU A 273 -5.22 -3.70 -1.54
N PRO A 274 -6.09 -2.99 -2.29
CA PRO A 274 -5.89 -1.58 -2.60
C PRO A 274 -5.78 -0.66 -1.37
N THR A 275 -6.30 -1.06 -0.20
CA THR A 275 -6.13 -0.27 1.05
C THR A 275 -4.68 -0.16 1.52
N HIS A 276 -3.80 -1.04 1.03
CA HIS A 276 -2.38 -1.04 1.37
C HIS A 276 -1.52 -0.31 0.33
N VAL A 277 -2.09 0.17 -0.78
CA VAL A 277 -1.34 0.68 -1.93
C VAL A 277 -1.55 2.19 -2.08
N THR A 278 -0.47 2.93 -2.32
CA THR A 278 -0.48 4.38 -2.59
C THR A 278 -0.59 4.66 -4.09
N ALA A 279 -0.69 5.93 -4.46
CA ALA A 279 -0.51 6.36 -5.84
C ALA A 279 0.79 5.83 -6.47
N GLY A 280 0.74 5.55 -7.78
CA GLY A 280 1.85 5.00 -8.57
C GLY A 280 1.77 3.49 -8.79
N ALA A 281 0.90 2.78 -8.07
CA ALA A 281 0.62 1.36 -8.30
C ALA A 281 -0.88 1.06 -8.25
N ALA A 282 -1.34 0.13 -9.09
CA ALA A 282 -2.75 -0.28 -9.19
C ALA A 282 -2.92 -1.79 -9.05
N ILE A 283 -3.99 -2.22 -8.37
CA ILE A 283 -4.37 -3.62 -8.29
C ILE A 283 -5.41 -3.94 -9.38
N ALA A 284 -5.02 -4.83 -10.29
CA ALA A 284 -5.85 -5.34 -11.37
C ALA A 284 -6.31 -6.77 -11.04
N ASN A 285 -7.46 -6.90 -10.36
CA ASN A 285 -7.96 -8.18 -9.89
C ASN A 285 -8.74 -8.92 -11.00
N TYR A 286 -8.17 -10.01 -11.49
CA TYR A 286 -8.80 -10.89 -12.48
C TYR A 286 -9.27 -12.21 -11.86
N GLY A 287 -9.30 -12.32 -10.53
CA GLY A 287 -9.82 -13.50 -9.86
C GLY A 287 -11.30 -13.75 -10.23
N ASP A 288 -11.70 -15.02 -10.24
CA ASP A 288 -13.06 -15.41 -10.60
C ASP A 288 -13.49 -16.65 -9.81
N SER A 289 -14.77 -16.70 -9.43
CA SER A 289 -15.25 -17.71 -8.48
C SER A 289 -15.29 -19.10 -9.09
N GLY A 290 -14.90 -20.10 -8.30
CA GLY A 290 -14.94 -21.50 -8.75
C GLY A 290 -13.80 -21.92 -9.67
N GLU A 291 -12.89 -21.01 -10.02
CA GLU A 291 -11.78 -21.30 -10.93
C GLU A 291 -10.66 -22.12 -10.28
N SER A 292 -10.21 -23.14 -11.01
CA SER A 292 -8.99 -23.91 -10.77
C SER A 292 -7.83 -23.34 -11.59
N SER A 293 -6.60 -23.75 -11.29
CA SER A 293 -5.42 -23.38 -12.09
C SER A 293 -5.59 -23.68 -13.59
N GLY A 294 -6.28 -24.77 -13.93
CA GLY A 294 -6.48 -25.20 -15.31
C GLY A 294 -7.63 -24.49 -16.02
N SER A 295 -8.73 -24.24 -15.31
CA SER A 295 -9.89 -23.54 -15.90
C SER A 295 -9.58 -22.05 -16.10
N PHE A 296 -8.89 -21.40 -15.16
CA PHE A 296 -8.44 -20.01 -15.29
C PHE A 296 -7.52 -19.81 -16.50
N LEU A 297 -6.60 -20.75 -16.72
CA LEU A 297 -5.65 -20.72 -17.83
C LEU A 297 -6.34 -20.86 -19.21
N ARG A 298 -7.45 -21.61 -19.28
CA ARG A 298 -8.12 -21.94 -20.56
C ARG A 298 -9.32 -21.06 -20.88
N ASN A 299 -10.02 -20.55 -19.88
CA ASN A 299 -11.21 -19.74 -20.07
C ASN A 299 -10.84 -18.41 -20.75
N SER A 300 -11.42 -18.12 -21.91
CA SER A 300 -11.08 -16.93 -22.71
C SER A 300 -11.34 -15.60 -22.00
N ALA A 301 -12.24 -15.57 -21.00
CA ALA A 301 -12.51 -14.37 -20.19
C ALA A 301 -11.43 -14.09 -19.12
N LEU A 302 -10.56 -15.06 -18.82
CA LEU A 302 -9.63 -15.00 -17.68
C LEU A 302 -8.18 -14.78 -18.14
N PHE A 303 -7.28 -15.75 -17.95
CA PHE A 303 -5.86 -15.57 -18.29
C PHE A 303 -5.62 -15.09 -19.73
N PRO A 304 -6.32 -15.60 -20.77
CA PRO A 304 -6.18 -15.09 -22.14
C PRO A 304 -6.57 -13.62 -22.31
N THR A 305 -7.52 -13.10 -21.52
CA THR A 305 -7.89 -11.66 -21.51
C THR A 305 -6.90 -10.83 -20.69
N MET A 306 -6.43 -11.34 -19.56
CA MET A 306 -5.47 -10.65 -18.69
C MET A 306 -4.06 -10.56 -19.32
N LYS A 307 -3.56 -11.66 -19.91
CA LYS A 307 -2.21 -11.77 -20.48
C LYS A 307 -1.80 -10.62 -21.40
N PRO A 308 -2.59 -10.21 -22.42
CA PRO A 308 -2.18 -9.16 -23.34
C PRO A 308 -2.06 -7.77 -22.69
N LEU A 309 -2.58 -7.58 -21.48
CA LEU A 309 -2.53 -6.31 -20.77
C LEU A 309 -1.24 -6.11 -19.97
N ILE A 310 -0.57 -7.22 -19.62
CA ILE A 310 0.69 -7.22 -18.85
C ILE A 310 1.77 -6.48 -19.63
N ARG A 311 2.42 -5.52 -18.97
CA ARG A 311 3.57 -4.77 -19.50
C ARG A 311 4.86 -5.18 -18.77
N ARG A 312 5.98 -4.70 -19.32
CA ARG A 312 7.29 -4.92 -18.72
C ARG A 312 7.34 -4.30 -17.32
N GLY A 313 7.70 -5.10 -16.31
CA GLY A 313 7.85 -4.65 -14.93
C GLY A 313 6.60 -4.83 -14.04
N ASP A 314 5.43 -5.11 -14.63
CA ASP A 314 4.22 -5.43 -13.89
C ASP A 314 4.40 -6.70 -13.05
N LEU A 315 3.70 -6.79 -11.93
CA LEU A 315 3.64 -8.00 -11.09
C LEU A 315 2.42 -8.82 -11.47
N VAL A 316 2.56 -10.15 -11.44
CA VAL A 316 1.42 -11.07 -11.58
C VAL A 316 1.43 -12.07 -10.43
N LEU A 317 0.50 -11.89 -9.48
CA LEU A 317 0.29 -12.81 -8.37
C LEU A 317 -0.64 -13.93 -8.82
N ILE A 318 -0.18 -15.17 -8.75
CA ILE A 318 -0.90 -16.36 -9.23
C ILE A 318 -1.25 -17.23 -8.03
N GLN A 319 -2.53 -17.32 -7.69
CA GLN A 319 -3.05 -18.05 -6.53
C GLN A 319 -4.12 -19.07 -6.91
N PHE A 320 -3.82 -20.37 -6.83
CA PHE A 320 -4.81 -21.42 -7.08
C PHE A 320 -4.68 -22.59 -6.11
N GLY A 321 -5.79 -23.31 -5.94
CA GLY A 321 -5.80 -24.61 -5.28
C GLY A 321 -7.14 -25.00 -4.67
N HIS A 322 -8.02 -24.03 -4.35
CA HIS A 322 -9.33 -24.34 -3.77
C HIS A 322 -10.18 -25.23 -4.69
N ASN A 323 -10.19 -24.92 -5.99
CA ASN A 323 -11.01 -25.61 -6.98
C ASN A 323 -10.23 -26.66 -7.79
N ASP A 324 -8.92 -26.81 -7.54
CA ASP A 324 -8.09 -27.90 -8.05
C ASP A 324 -8.34 -29.22 -7.30
N LYS A 325 -9.61 -29.53 -7.01
CA LYS A 325 -10.04 -30.62 -6.12
C LYS A 325 -9.61 -32.00 -6.61
N SER A 326 -9.55 -32.17 -7.93
CA SER A 326 -9.14 -33.41 -8.61
C SER A 326 -7.97 -33.20 -9.57
N THR A 327 -7.34 -32.02 -9.56
CA THR A 327 -6.16 -31.74 -10.41
C THR A 327 -4.99 -32.59 -9.92
N SER A 328 -4.40 -33.39 -10.79
CA SER A 328 -3.19 -34.16 -10.43
C SER A 328 -2.00 -33.22 -10.22
N ALA A 329 -1.05 -33.61 -9.36
CA ALA A 329 0.16 -32.81 -9.12
C ALA A 329 0.91 -32.45 -10.42
N PRO A 330 1.13 -33.36 -11.40
CA PRO A 330 1.72 -32.99 -12.68
C PRO A 330 0.91 -31.94 -13.47
N ALA A 331 -0.42 -32.05 -13.50
CA ALA A 331 -1.26 -31.09 -14.20
C ALA A 331 -1.23 -29.71 -13.53
N PHE A 332 -1.29 -29.67 -12.20
CA PHE A 332 -1.19 -28.43 -11.43
C PHE A 332 0.13 -27.70 -11.70
N ARG A 333 1.26 -28.43 -11.61
CA ARG A 333 2.59 -27.88 -11.94
C ARG A 333 2.66 -27.35 -13.38
N SER A 334 2.08 -28.09 -14.33
CA SER A 334 2.05 -27.69 -15.74
C SER A 334 1.26 -26.39 -15.96
N ASN A 335 0.09 -26.25 -15.31
CA ASN A 335 -0.72 -25.05 -15.39
C ASN A 335 0.03 -23.83 -14.84
N LEU A 336 0.63 -23.94 -13.64
CA LEU A 336 1.42 -22.86 -13.03
C LEU A 336 2.63 -22.48 -13.88
N THR A 337 3.38 -23.47 -14.36
CA THR A 337 4.54 -23.26 -15.25
C THR A 337 4.15 -22.53 -16.52
N THR A 338 3.01 -22.89 -17.11
CA THR A 338 2.48 -22.25 -18.32
C THR A 338 2.15 -20.78 -18.06
N MET A 339 1.44 -20.47 -16.98
CA MET A 339 1.13 -19.08 -16.62
C MET A 339 2.41 -18.27 -16.36
N ILE A 340 3.37 -18.80 -15.59
CA ILE A 340 4.66 -18.16 -15.30
C ILE A 340 5.40 -17.80 -16.59
N ASN A 341 5.54 -18.75 -17.52
CA ASN A 341 6.25 -18.52 -18.77
C ASN A 341 5.53 -17.46 -19.62
N GLN A 342 4.20 -17.52 -19.69
CA GLN A 342 3.41 -16.56 -20.45
C GLN A 342 3.39 -15.14 -19.84
N VAL A 343 3.57 -15.01 -18.53
CA VAL A 343 3.80 -13.72 -17.87
C VAL A 343 5.18 -13.17 -18.25
N ARG A 344 6.23 -14.02 -18.19
CA ARG A 344 7.60 -13.64 -18.58
C ARG A 344 7.70 -13.24 -20.05
N GLU A 345 6.97 -13.90 -20.93
CA GLU A 345 6.86 -13.54 -22.36
C GLU A 345 6.38 -12.09 -22.56
N ARG A 346 5.56 -11.56 -21.64
CA ARG A 346 5.07 -10.17 -21.67
C ARG A 346 6.01 -9.19 -20.96
N GLY A 347 7.10 -9.68 -20.38
CA GLY A 347 8.03 -8.89 -19.56
C GLY A 347 7.56 -8.65 -18.13
N GLY A 348 6.45 -9.28 -17.71
CA GLY A 348 5.96 -9.22 -16.34
C GLY A 348 6.77 -10.11 -15.40
N SER A 349 6.65 -9.85 -14.10
CA SER A 349 7.29 -10.61 -13.02
C SER A 349 6.25 -11.50 -12.33
N PRO A 350 6.27 -12.82 -12.58
CA PRO A 350 5.36 -13.73 -11.91
C PRO A 350 5.75 -13.90 -10.44
N VAL A 351 4.74 -14.05 -9.58
CA VAL A 351 4.87 -14.38 -8.16
C VAL A 351 3.81 -15.44 -7.87
N LEU A 352 4.20 -16.56 -7.28
CA LEU A 352 3.24 -17.56 -6.84
C LEU A 352 2.74 -17.22 -5.44
N VAL A 353 1.46 -17.50 -5.19
CA VAL A 353 0.85 -17.40 -3.87
C VAL A 353 0.12 -18.71 -3.59
N THR A 354 0.50 -19.42 -2.54
CA THR A 354 -0.22 -20.64 -2.15
C THR A 354 -1.64 -20.30 -1.67
N PRO A 355 -2.66 -21.15 -1.86
CA PRO A 355 -4.03 -20.82 -1.46
C PRO A 355 -4.18 -20.67 0.08
N PRO A 356 -4.89 -19.64 0.58
CA PRO A 356 -5.13 -19.51 2.03
C PRO A 356 -5.94 -20.69 2.58
N VAL A 357 -5.76 -21.06 3.84
CA VAL A 357 -6.39 -22.26 4.41
C VAL A 357 -7.92 -22.16 4.50
N ARG A 358 -8.57 -23.33 4.47
CA ARG A 358 -9.97 -23.45 4.92
C ARG A 358 -10.04 -23.62 6.44
N ARG A 359 -11.16 -23.24 7.03
CA ARG A 359 -11.46 -23.45 8.45
C ARG A 359 -12.06 -24.84 8.70
N HIS A 360 -11.29 -25.89 8.43
CA HIS A 360 -11.65 -27.27 8.78
C HIS A 360 -10.67 -27.82 9.82
N PHE A 361 -11.18 -28.01 11.03
CA PHE A 361 -10.41 -28.45 12.19
C PHE A 361 -10.62 -29.94 12.50
N ASP A 362 -9.56 -30.55 13.02
CA ASP A 362 -9.57 -31.76 13.84
C ASP A 362 -8.93 -31.41 15.19
N GLY A 363 -9.75 -31.33 16.24
CA GLY A 363 -9.38 -30.65 17.48
C GLY A 363 -8.99 -29.18 17.25
N ASN A 364 -7.76 -28.82 17.62
CA ASN A 364 -7.20 -27.47 17.42
C ASN A 364 -6.23 -27.38 16.22
N ARG A 365 -6.18 -28.40 15.37
CA ARG A 365 -5.31 -28.43 14.18
C ARG A 365 -6.13 -28.42 12.91
N LEU A 366 -5.64 -27.75 11.88
CA LEU A 366 -6.28 -27.80 10.58
C LEU A 366 -6.04 -29.15 9.91
N THR A 367 -7.08 -29.68 9.26
CA THR A 367 -7.01 -30.96 8.51
C THR A 367 -6.14 -30.83 7.25
N PRO A 368 -5.69 -31.94 6.65
CA PRO A 368 -5.02 -31.92 5.36
C PRO A 368 -5.83 -31.21 4.26
N THR A 369 -7.14 -31.41 4.22
CA THR A 369 -8.06 -30.73 3.28
C THR A 369 -8.10 -29.21 3.50
N ALA A 370 -8.01 -28.75 4.75
CA ALA A 370 -7.89 -27.33 5.06
C ALA A 370 -6.59 -26.71 4.55
N ARG A 371 -5.52 -27.51 4.46
CA ARG A 371 -4.21 -27.14 3.92
C ARG A 371 -4.04 -27.51 2.44
N HIS A 372 -5.15 -27.80 1.74
CA HIS A 372 -5.17 -28.06 0.30
C HIS A 372 -4.41 -29.30 -0.15
N VAL A 373 -4.40 -30.35 0.68
CA VAL A 373 -4.25 -31.71 0.16
C VAL A 373 -5.57 -32.09 -0.50
N ASN A 374 -5.55 -32.22 -1.83
CA ASN A 374 -6.77 -32.36 -2.61
C ASN A 374 -7.31 -33.81 -2.64
N GLY A 375 -8.43 -34.04 -3.34
CA GLY A 375 -9.13 -35.33 -3.37
C GLY A 375 -8.36 -36.46 -4.08
N VAL A 376 -7.26 -36.14 -4.76
CA VAL A 376 -6.36 -37.14 -5.38
C VAL A 376 -5.02 -37.24 -4.64
N GLY A 377 -4.92 -36.64 -3.45
CA GLY A 377 -3.73 -36.72 -2.58
C GLY A 377 -2.59 -35.78 -2.96
N ALA A 378 -2.80 -34.83 -3.87
CA ALA A 378 -1.80 -33.82 -4.20
C ALA A 378 -1.77 -32.72 -3.13
N ASP A 379 -0.59 -32.45 -2.56
CA ASP A 379 -0.32 -31.31 -1.68
C ASP A 379 -0.04 -30.07 -2.56
N LEU A 380 -1.08 -29.29 -2.85
CA LEU A 380 -1.00 -28.19 -3.81
C LEU A 380 -0.06 -27.05 -3.36
N PRO A 381 0.02 -26.67 -2.07
CA PRO A 381 1.06 -25.74 -1.59
C PRO A 381 2.47 -26.27 -1.81
N ALA A 382 2.75 -27.54 -1.51
CA ALA A 382 4.06 -28.15 -1.75
C ALA A 382 4.42 -28.14 -3.26
N GLU A 383 3.45 -28.41 -4.13
CA GLU A 383 3.66 -28.33 -5.58
C GLU A 383 3.88 -26.90 -6.08
N THR A 384 3.24 -25.90 -5.45
CA THR A 384 3.48 -24.48 -5.73
C THR A 384 4.92 -24.09 -5.40
N HIS A 385 5.40 -24.46 -4.21
CA HIS A 385 6.80 -24.26 -3.80
C HIS A 385 7.79 -24.95 -4.73
N ARG A 386 7.48 -26.18 -5.15
CA ARG A 386 8.31 -26.93 -6.10
C ARG A 386 8.45 -26.20 -7.42
N VAL A 387 7.36 -25.68 -7.98
CA VAL A 387 7.40 -24.87 -9.22
C VAL A 387 8.18 -23.57 -9.00
N GLY A 388 7.93 -22.89 -7.87
CA GLY A 388 8.64 -21.65 -7.51
C GLY A 388 10.15 -21.83 -7.47
N SER A 389 10.62 -22.88 -6.78
CA SER A 389 12.04 -23.23 -6.73
C SER A 389 12.59 -23.60 -8.12
N GLN A 390 11.90 -24.47 -8.87
CA GLN A 390 12.36 -24.94 -10.18
C GLN A 390 12.49 -23.81 -11.22
N LEU A 391 11.60 -22.82 -11.16
CA LEU A 391 11.56 -21.72 -12.12
C LEU A 391 12.16 -20.42 -11.60
N ASN A 392 12.70 -20.42 -10.38
CA ASN A 392 13.19 -19.22 -9.68
C ASN A 392 12.14 -18.10 -9.66
N VAL A 393 10.97 -18.41 -9.08
CA VAL A 393 9.84 -17.50 -8.91
C VAL A 393 9.56 -17.36 -7.41
N PRO A 394 9.43 -16.14 -6.87
CA PRO A 394 9.05 -15.94 -5.47
C PRO A 394 7.72 -16.62 -5.14
N VAL A 395 7.62 -17.18 -3.92
CA VAL A 395 6.41 -17.86 -3.43
C VAL A 395 5.99 -17.24 -2.11
N ILE A 396 4.90 -16.47 -2.12
CA ILE A 396 4.24 -16.02 -0.90
C ILE A 396 3.49 -17.22 -0.32
N ASP A 397 4.00 -17.78 0.78
CA ASP A 397 3.40 -18.93 1.45
C ASP A 397 2.21 -18.52 2.34
N LEU A 398 1.14 -18.08 1.68
CA LEU A 398 -0.10 -17.71 2.33
C LEU A 398 -0.79 -18.91 2.99
N THR A 399 -0.54 -20.17 2.58
CA THR A 399 -1.05 -21.35 3.28
C THR A 399 -0.42 -21.46 4.67
N ALA A 400 0.90 -21.36 4.79
CA ALA A 400 1.59 -21.42 6.08
C ALA A 400 1.18 -20.25 6.98
N LYS A 401 1.20 -19.03 6.44
CA LYS A 401 0.83 -17.80 7.19
C LYS A 401 -0.62 -17.83 7.68
N SER A 402 -1.57 -18.19 6.81
CA SER A 402 -2.98 -18.28 7.20
C SER A 402 -3.27 -19.46 8.13
N LYS A 403 -2.56 -20.59 8.00
CA LYS A 403 -2.61 -21.69 8.96
C LYS A 403 -2.22 -21.23 10.35
N GLU A 404 -1.10 -20.51 10.47
CA GLU A 404 -0.62 -19.99 11.76
C GLU A 404 -1.67 -19.07 12.40
N LEU A 405 -2.19 -18.11 11.62
CA LEU A 405 -3.26 -17.21 12.08
C LEU A 405 -4.49 -17.99 12.56
N VAL A 406 -5.02 -18.91 11.74
CA VAL A 406 -6.26 -19.64 12.03
C VAL A 406 -6.09 -20.59 13.21
N GLU A 407 -4.98 -21.32 13.29
CA GLU A 407 -4.70 -22.22 14.43
C GLU A 407 -4.44 -21.43 15.73
N SER A 408 -3.78 -20.26 15.67
CA SER A 408 -3.53 -19.42 16.86
C SER A 408 -4.83 -18.89 17.49
N LEU A 409 -5.84 -18.60 16.67
CA LEU A 409 -7.17 -18.19 17.11
C LEU A 409 -8.02 -19.39 17.58
N GLY A 410 -7.67 -20.60 17.16
CA GLY A 410 -8.45 -21.81 17.39
C GLY A 410 -9.82 -21.80 16.68
N PRO A 411 -10.62 -22.88 16.86
CA PRO A 411 -11.89 -23.03 16.14
C PRO A 411 -12.84 -21.85 16.34
N ASN A 412 -13.10 -21.42 17.57
CA ASN A 412 -14.15 -20.43 17.84
C ASN A 412 -13.77 -19.02 17.36
N ALA A 413 -12.61 -18.49 17.78
CA ALA A 413 -12.25 -17.11 17.43
C ALA A 413 -11.87 -16.95 15.95
N SER A 414 -11.41 -18.00 15.27
CA SER A 414 -11.14 -17.94 13.82
C SER A 414 -12.40 -17.82 12.97
N ALA A 415 -13.59 -18.10 13.50
CA ALA A 415 -14.84 -18.07 12.74
C ALA A 415 -15.09 -16.71 12.08
N ARG A 416 -14.70 -15.60 12.73
CA ARG A 416 -14.87 -14.24 12.20
C ARG A 416 -14.06 -13.94 10.93
N LEU A 417 -13.06 -14.76 10.61
CA LEU A 417 -12.31 -14.66 9.37
C LEU A 417 -13.10 -15.19 8.17
N TYR A 418 -14.16 -15.95 8.41
CA TYR A 418 -14.98 -16.58 7.39
C TYR A 418 -16.43 -16.12 7.54
N LEU A 419 -17.30 -16.55 6.63
CA LEU A 419 -18.74 -16.24 6.72
C LEU A 419 -19.41 -17.09 7.79
N ARG A 420 -20.18 -16.43 8.65
CA ARG A 420 -20.89 -17.03 9.79
C ARG A 420 -22.40 -16.86 9.62
N GLU A 421 -23.15 -17.86 10.04
CA GLU A 421 -24.61 -17.86 9.88
C GLU A 421 -25.27 -16.71 10.65
N GLU A 422 -24.81 -16.44 11.88
CA GLU A 422 -25.39 -15.44 12.77
C GLU A 422 -25.17 -14.00 12.30
N GLU A 423 -24.04 -13.70 11.64
CA GLU A 423 -23.69 -12.35 11.22
C GLU A 423 -23.80 -12.11 9.72
N ASP A 424 -23.51 -13.13 8.92
CA ASP A 424 -23.40 -13.02 7.46
C ASP A 424 -24.56 -13.75 6.75
N GLY A 425 -25.35 -14.57 7.46
CA GLY A 425 -26.43 -15.39 6.89
C GLY A 425 -25.96 -16.66 6.18
N TYR A 426 -24.66 -16.98 6.25
CA TYR A 426 -24.07 -18.15 5.60
C TYR A 426 -23.06 -18.83 6.52
N LYS A 427 -23.07 -20.16 6.57
CA LYS A 427 -22.03 -20.95 7.25
C LYS A 427 -21.01 -21.45 6.22
N ASP A 428 -19.90 -20.72 6.08
CA ASP A 428 -18.85 -21.03 5.11
C ASP A 428 -17.48 -21.11 5.80
N ASN A 429 -16.68 -22.12 5.45
CA ASN A 429 -15.32 -22.30 6.00
C ASN A 429 -14.23 -22.11 4.94
N THR A 430 -14.60 -21.64 3.75
CA THR A 430 -13.68 -21.31 2.65
C THR A 430 -13.70 -19.81 2.37
N HIS A 431 -14.88 -19.21 2.27
CA HIS A 431 -15.01 -17.81 1.89
C HIS A 431 -14.93 -16.86 3.08
N PHE A 432 -14.35 -15.68 2.84
CA PHE A 432 -14.05 -14.72 3.88
C PHE A 432 -15.17 -13.68 4.05
N SER A 433 -15.32 -13.24 5.30
CA SER A 433 -15.91 -11.94 5.62
C SER A 433 -14.97 -10.82 5.14
N GLU A 434 -15.44 -9.57 5.07
CA GLU A 434 -14.56 -8.41 4.75
C GLU A 434 -13.37 -8.33 5.73
N TYR A 435 -13.61 -8.61 7.02
CA TYR A 435 -12.54 -8.68 8.03
C TYR A 435 -11.52 -9.77 7.70
N GLY A 436 -11.98 -10.98 7.37
CA GLY A 436 -11.09 -12.08 7.00
C GLY A 436 -10.27 -11.81 5.75
N ALA A 437 -10.91 -11.25 4.72
CA ALA A 437 -10.24 -10.85 3.49
C ALA A 437 -9.13 -9.82 3.76
N GLY A 438 -9.38 -8.86 4.65
CA GLY A 438 -8.36 -7.91 5.13
C GLY A 438 -7.19 -8.61 5.81
N ARG A 439 -7.44 -9.58 6.70
CA ARG A 439 -6.37 -10.33 7.36
C ARG A 439 -5.54 -11.17 6.37
N MET A 440 -6.16 -11.69 5.32
CA MET A 440 -5.42 -12.39 4.25
C MET A 440 -4.61 -11.41 3.39
N ALA A 441 -5.16 -10.23 3.10
CA ALA A 441 -4.42 -9.17 2.41
C ALA A 441 -3.18 -8.71 3.22
N ASP A 442 -3.30 -8.56 4.55
CA ASP A 442 -2.17 -8.25 5.43
C ASP A 442 -1.02 -9.27 5.28
N LEU A 443 -1.35 -10.56 5.27
CA LEU A 443 -0.37 -11.65 5.12
C LEU A 443 0.27 -11.66 3.71
N VAL A 444 -0.48 -11.32 2.67
CA VAL A 444 0.07 -11.14 1.32
C VAL A 444 1.03 -9.95 1.28
N VAL A 445 0.67 -8.82 1.89
CA VAL A 445 1.54 -7.63 1.98
C VAL A 445 2.80 -7.91 2.79
N GLU A 446 2.73 -8.75 3.82
CA GLU A 446 3.92 -9.24 4.51
C GLU A 446 4.83 -10.03 3.56
N GLY A 447 4.29 -10.99 2.80
CA GLY A 447 5.04 -11.74 1.80
C GLY A 447 5.65 -10.86 0.68
N VAL A 448 4.94 -9.81 0.27
CA VAL A 448 5.44 -8.80 -0.67
C VAL A 448 6.72 -8.14 -0.13
N ARG A 449 6.75 -7.82 1.17
CA ARG A 449 7.93 -7.23 1.82
C ARG A 449 9.06 -8.24 2.01
N GLU A 450 8.75 -9.47 2.44
CA GLU A 450 9.73 -10.55 2.64
C GLU A 450 10.50 -10.87 1.35
N HIS A 451 9.82 -10.83 0.21
CA HIS A 451 10.43 -11.07 -1.09
C HIS A 451 10.95 -9.80 -1.79
N ASN A 452 10.86 -8.62 -1.14
CA ASN A 452 11.27 -7.33 -1.69
C ASN A 452 10.71 -7.09 -3.11
N LEU A 453 9.42 -7.37 -3.31
CA LEU A 453 8.77 -7.19 -4.62
C LEU A 453 8.62 -5.70 -4.94
N SER A 454 8.52 -5.36 -6.23
CA SER A 454 8.45 -3.94 -6.67
C SER A 454 7.31 -3.14 -6.05
N LEU A 455 6.23 -3.80 -5.61
CA LEU A 455 5.11 -3.18 -4.91
C LEU A 455 5.52 -2.54 -3.56
N VAL A 456 6.62 -2.95 -2.93
CA VAL A 456 7.07 -2.43 -1.62
C VAL A 456 7.18 -0.90 -1.62
N SER A 457 7.64 -0.30 -2.72
CA SER A 457 7.81 1.15 -2.86
C SER A 457 6.50 1.94 -2.88
N TYR A 458 5.37 1.25 -3.04
CA TYR A 458 4.03 1.82 -3.12
C TYR A 458 3.13 1.32 -1.98
N LEU A 459 3.69 0.63 -0.98
CA LEU A 459 2.91 0.24 0.18
C LEU A 459 2.77 1.42 1.14
N GLN A 460 1.57 1.57 1.71
CA GLN A 460 1.35 2.45 2.85
C GLN A 460 2.34 2.09 3.98
N PRO A 461 2.85 3.09 4.73
CA PRO A 461 3.68 2.83 5.91
C PRO A 461 2.99 1.83 6.84
N ARG A 462 3.77 0.97 7.51
CA ARG A 462 3.21 0.05 8.51
C ARG A 462 2.49 0.90 9.56
N ARG A 463 1.18 0.70 9.71
CA ARG A 463 0.47 1.19 10.90
C ARG A 463 1.06 0.41 12.07
N VAL A 464 1.77 1.11 12.96
CA VAL A 464 2.21 0.52 14.22
C VAL A 464 0.91 0.23 15.00
N PRO A 465 0.71 -1.03 15.46
CA PRO A 465 -0.53 -1.42 16.14
C PRO A 465 -0.79 -0.63 17.41
#